data_AF-A0A3S4G2Q8-F1
#
_entry.id   AF-A0A3S4G2Q8-F1
#
_cell.length_a   1.000
_cell.length_b   1.000
_cell.length_c   1.000
_cell.angle_alpha   90.00
_cell.angle_beta   90.00
_cell.angle_gamma   90.00
#
_symmetry.space_group_name_H-M   'P 1'
#
loop_
_entity.id
_entity.type
_entity.pdbx_description
1 polymer ?
#
loop_
_entity_poly.entity_id
_entity_poly.type
_entity_poly.pdbx_seq_one_letter_code
_entity_poly.pdbx_strand_id
1 'polypeptide(L)'
;MTEAEINGEYEWETGNVIVETFEKQGIDAAQMPGVLVHSHGPFAWGKNAEDAVHNAIVLEEVAYMGIFCHQLAPQLPDMQQSLLDKHYLRKHGAKAYYGQ
;
A
#
# COMPACT_ATOMS: atom_id res chain seq x y z
N MET A 1 2.78 -15.04 8.65
CA MET A 1 4.07 -15.74 8.80
C MET A 1 3.82 -17.11 9.39
N THR A 2 4.55 -18.12 8.94
CA THR A 2 4.55 -19.46 9.53
C THR A 2 5.35 -19.50 10.82
N GLU A 3 5.17 -20.52 11.67
CA GLU A 3 5.98 -20.67 12.89
C GLU A 3 7.48 -20.78 12.59
N ALA A 4 7.86 -21.39 11.46
CA ALA A 4 9.24 -21.49 11.03
C ALA A 4 9.82 -20.12 10.68
N GLU A 5 9.07 -19.27 9.98
CA GLU A 5 9.48 -17.90 9.65
C GLU A 5 9.64 -17.02 10.90
N ILE A 6 8.77 -17.22 11.91
CA ILE A 6 8.82 -16.47 13.16
C ILE A 6 10.05 -16.85 14.01
N ASN A 7 10.39 -18.14 14.04
CA ASN A 7 11.53 -18.65 14.83
C ASN A 7 12.87 -18.62 14.08
N GLY A 8 12.87 -18.25 12.79
CA GLY A 8 14.05 -18.08 11.95
C GLY A 8 14.57 -16.65 11.94
N GLU A 9 15.05 -16.19 10.79
CA GLU A 9 15.46 -14.79 10.58
C GLU A 9 14.22 -13.89 10.41
N TYR A 10 13.52 -13.61 11.51
CA TYR A 10 12.19 -12.99 11.53
C TYR A 10 12.06 -11.72 10.66
N GLU A 11 13.01 -10.78 10.76
CA GLU A 11 12.99 -9.54 9.98
C GLU A 11 13.20 -9.81 8.47
N TRP A 12 14.05 -10.77 8.13
CA TRP A 12 14.26 -11.18 6.74
C TRP A 12 13.03 -11.88 6.17
N GLU A 13 12.43 -12.79 6.94
CA GLU A 13 11.22 -13.49 6.53
C GLU A 13 10.01 -12.57 6.43
N THR A 14 9.96 -11.50 7.24
CA THR A 14 8.99 -10.42 7.06
C THR A 14 9.12 -9.80 5.66
N GLY A 15 10.35 -9.56 5.19
CA GLY A 15 10.63 -9.11 3.83
C GLY A 15 10.16 -10.10 2.77
N ASN A 16 10.46 -11.40 2.94
CA ASN A 16 10.04 -12.44 2.00
C ASN A 16 8.51 -12.52 1.87
N VAL A 17 7.78 -12.44 2.99
CA VAL A 17 6.31 -12.47 2.98
C VAL A 17 5.73 -11.23 2.28
N ILE A 18 6.35 -10.06 2.42
CA ILE A 18 5.97 -8.86 1.65
C ILE A 18 6.15 -9.13 0.15
N VAL A 19 7.32 -9.61 -0.28
CA VAL A 19 7.60 -9.89 -1.71
C VAL A 19 6.62 -10.93 -2.25
N GLU A 20 6.43 -12.04 -1.54
CA GLU A 20 5.50 -13.10 -1.90
C GLU A 20 4.06 -12.56 -2.09
N THR A 21 3.64 -11.63 -1.24
CA THR A 21 2.31 -11.00 -1.31
C THR A 21 2.11 -10.25 -2.63
N PHE A 22 3.11 -9.49 -3.07
CA PHE A 22 3.05 -8.72 -4.32
C PHE A 22 3.10 -9.64 -5.54
N GLU A 23 3.97 -10.64 -5.53
CA GLU A 23 4.10 -11.61 -6.63
C GLU A 23 2.81 -12.43 -6.83
N LYS A 24 2.26 -12.99 -5.74
CA LYS A 24 1.04 -13.82 -5.82
C LYS A 24 -0.20 -13.04 -6.25
N GLN A 25 -0.29 -11.75 -5.90
CA GLN A 25 -1.41 -10.90 -6.28
C GLN A 25 -1.20 -10.15 -7.60
N GLY A 26 0.00 -10.23 -8.20
CA GLY A 26 0.33 -9.50 -9.43
C GLY A 26 0.32 -7.98 -9.26
N ILE A 27 0.73 -7.49 -8.08
CA ILE A 27 0.76 -6.06 -7.76
C ILE A 27 2.15 -5.50 -8.08
N ASP A 28 2.20 -4.41 -8.84
CA ASP A 28 3.44 -3.66 -9.09
C ASP A 28 3.79 -2.78 -7.87
N ALA A 29 4.93 -3.04 -7.24
CA ALA A 29 5.41 -2.29 -6.09
C ALA A 29 5.73 -0.81 -6.40
N ALA A 30 5.97 -0.45 -7.66
CA ALA A 30 6.09 0.94 -8.08
C ALA A 30 4.73 1.67 -8.13
N GLN A 31 3.64 0.91 -8.21
CA GLN A 31 2.27 1.43 -8.23
C GLN A 31 1.56 1.39 -6.88
N MET A 32 2.02 0.53 -5.97
CA MET A 32 1.49 0.39 -4.61
C MET A 32 2.60 0.62 -3.56
N PRO A 33 2.89 1.87 -3.17
CA PRO A 33 4.02 2.21 -2.31
C PRO A 33 3.79 1.97 -0.81
N GLY A 34 3.08 0.89 -0.47
CA GLY A 34 2.82 0.52 0.91
C GLY A 34 2.18 -0.86 1.05
N VAL A 35 2.38 -1.47 2.21
CA VAL A 35 1.84 -2.79 2.58
C VAL A 35 1.58 -2.87 4.07
N LEU A 36 0.57 -3.66 4.46
CA LEU A 36 0.27 -3.96 5.86
C LEU A 36 0.74 -5.38 6.18
N VAL A 37 1.66 -5.52 7.13
CA VAL A 37 2.09 -6.83 7.62
C VAL A 37 1.15 -7.27 8.73
N HIS A 38 0.48 -8.41 8.52
CA HIS A 38 -0.51 -8.96 9.44
C HIS A 38 0.02 -9.06 10.87
N SER A 39 -0.74 -8.55 11.84
CA SER A 39 -0.37 -8.49 13.27
C SER A 39 0.92 -7.72 13.59
N HIS A 40 1.40 -6.88 12.68
CA HIS A 40 2.62 -6.08 12.87
C HIS A 40 2.36 -4.59 12.63
N GLY A 41 2.38 -4.13 11.39
CA GLY A 41 2.22 -2.72 11.06
C GLY A 41 2.44 -2.39 9.58
N PRO A 42 2.36 -1.09 9.22
CA PRO A 42 2.58 -0.64 7.85
C PRO A 42 4.08 -0.58 7.49
N PHE A 43 4.40 -0.92 6.24
CA PHE A 43 5.67 -0.61 5.59
C PHE A 43 5.37 0.24 4.36
N ALA A 44 6.14 1.31 4.16
CA ALA A 44 5.98 2.25 3.05
C ALA A 44 7.32 2.57 2.40
N TRP A 45 7.30 2.87 1.10
CA TRP A 45 8.49 3.19 0.31
C TRP A 45 8.21 4.30 -0.69
N GLY A 46 9.26 4.82 -1.31
CA GLY A 46 9.18 5.91 -2.29
C GLY A 46 10.49 6.07 -3.04
N LYS A 47 10.55 7.04 -3.96
CA LYS A 47 11.72 7.33 -4.80
C LYS A 47 12.94 7.77 -3.99
N ASN A 48 12.71 8.34 -2.82
CA ASN A 48 13.72 8.77 -1.85
C ASN A 48 13.10 8.77 -0.44
N ALA A 49 13.89 9.11 0.59
CA ALA A 49 13.42 9.09 1.97
C ALA A 49 12.22 10.01 2.22
N GLU A 50 12.21 11.22 1.64
CA GLU A 50 11.11 12.18 1.79
C GLU A 50 9.82 11.65 1.15
N ASP A 51 9.90 11.10 -0.06
CA ASP A 51 8.78 10.49 -0.78
C ASP A 51 8.23 9.26 -0.03
N ALA A 52 9.09 8.45 0.58
CA ALA A 52 8.67 7.33 1.42
C ALA A 52 7.89 7.77 2.66
N VAL A 53 8.33 8.86 3.32
CA VAL A 53 7.61 9.45 4.45
C VAL A 53 6.27 10.04 3.99
N HIS A 54 6.23 10.70 2.83
CA HIS A 54 4.98 11.19 2.27
C HIS A 54 3.96 10.05 2.06
N ASN A 55 4.39 8.94 1.45
CA ASN A 55 3.53 7.77 1.24
C ASN A 55 3.10 7.14 2.57
N ALA A 56 3.97 7.09 3.58
CA ALA A 56 3.61 6.60 4.91
C ALA A 56 2.52 7.44 5.59
N ILE A 57 2.60 8.77 5.49
CA ILE A 57 1.58 9.68 6.04
C ILE A 57 0.25 9.47 5.31
N VAL A 58 0.26 9.41 3.97
CA VAL A 58 -0.96 9.17 3.19
C VAL A 58 -1.58 7.81 3.54
N LEU A 59 -0.77 6.77 3.74
CA LEU A 59 -1.23 5.44 4.16
C LEU A 59 -1.98 5.49 5.50
N GLU A 60 -1.45 6.25 6.48
CA GLU A 60 -2.12 6.46 7.77
C GLU A 60 -3.44 7.22 7.61
N GLU A 61 -3.46 8.31 6.83
CA GLU A 61 -4.66 9.11 6.60
C GLU A 61 -5.79 8.30 5.96
N VAL A 62 -5.49 7.50 4.93
CA VAL A 62 -6.51 6.66 4.27
C VAL A 62 -6.92 5.47 5.12
N ALA A 63 -6.04 4.94 5.97
CA ALA A 63 -6.40 3.91 6.95
C ALA A 63 -7.39 4.46 7.98
N TYR A 64 -7.12 5.64 8.54
CA TYR A 64 -8.02 6.32 9.47
C TYR A 64 -9.39 6.58 8.83
N MET A 65 -9.42 7.22 7.65
CA MET A 65 -10.68 7.50 6.95
C MET A 65 -11.44 6.21 6.58
N GLY A 66 -10.72 5.15 6.21
CA GLY A 66 -11.28 3.85 5.83
C GLY A 66 -12.10 3.21 6.94
N ILE A 67 -11.63 3.29 8.20
CA ILE A 67 -12.37 2.76 9.37
C ILE A 67 -13.74 3.45 9.48
N PHE A 68 -13.76 4.79 9.46
CA PHE A 68 -15.00 5.54 9.65
C PHE A 68 -15.92 5.49 8.44
N CYS A 69 -15.40 5.42 7.21
CA CYS A 69 -16.26 5.26 6.04
C CYS A 69 -16.98 3.91 6.06
N HIS A 70 -16.29 2.84 6.47
CA HIS A 70 -16.89 1.52 6.62
C HIS A 70 -17.88 1.47 7.79
N GLN A 71 -17.58 2.15 8.91
CA GLN A 71 -18.54 2.29 10.02
C GLN A 71 -19.84 2.99 9.58
N LEU A 72 -19.73 4.03 8.75
CA LEU A 72 -20.89 4.77 8.24
C LEU A 72 -21.68 3.96 7.19
N ALA A 73 -20.97 3.21 6.34
CA ALA A 73 -21.54 2.42 5.26
C ALA A 73 -20.82 1.06 5.14
N PRO A 74 -21.27 0.04 5.89
CA PRO A 74 -20.60 -1.28 5.89
C PRO A 74 -20.59 -1.98 4.52
N GLN A 75 -21.56 -1.64 3.67
CA GLN A 75 -21.68 -2.18 2.31
C GLN A 75 -21.22 -1.19 1.23
N LEU A 76 -20.40 -0.19 1.60
CA LEU A 76 -19.84 0.76 0.64
C LEU A 76 -18.98 0.00 -0.38
N PRO A 77 -19.28 0.10 -1.69
CA PRO A 77 -18.42 -0.51 -2.70
C PRO A 77 -17.11 0.29 -2.84
N ASP A 78 -16.11 -0.34 -3.46
CA ASP A 78 -14.89 0.34 -3.86
C ASP A 78 -15.19 1.54 -4.79
N MET A 79 -14.25 2.48 -4.86
CA MET A 79 -14.39 3.63 -5.76
C MET A 79 -14.44 3.19 -7.23
N GLN A 80 -15.07 4.00 -8.07
CA GLN A 80 -15.16 3.74 -9.51
C GLN A 80 -13.76 3.60 -10.12
N GLN A 81 -13.52 2.51 -10.87
CA GLN A 81 -12.23 2.25 -11.51
C GLN A 81 -11.74 3.41 -12.37
N SER A 82 -12.64 4.01 -13.16
CA SER A 82 -12.33 5.17 -14.01
C SER A 82 -11.85 6.40 -13.22
N LEU A 83 -12.34 6.57 -12.00
CA LEU A 83 -11.91 7.66 -11.11
C LEU A 83 -10.55 7.33 -10.49
N LEU A 84 -10.34 6.08 -10.05
CA LEU A 84 -9.05 5.61 -9.53
C LEU A 84 -7.94 5.80 -10.56
N ASP A 85 -8.15 5.30 -11.78
CA ASP A 85 -7.22 5.40 -12.90
C ASP A 85 -6.87 6.87 -13.19
N LYS A 86 -7.88 7.75 -13.23
CA LYS A 86 -7.67 9.18 -13.45
C LYS A 86 -6.82 9.81 -12.36
N HIS A 87 -7.04 9.48 -11.08
CA HIS A 87 -6.31 10.07 -9.96
C HIS A 87 -4.87 9.57 -9.86
N TYR A 88 -4.63 8.29 -10.16
CA TYR A 88 -3.30 7.70 -10.14
C TYR A 88 -2.48 8.10 -11.38
N LEU A 89 -3.01 7.87 -12.59
CA LEU A 89 -2.27 8.05 -13.84
C LEU A 89 -1.97 9.52 -14.16
N ARG A 90 -2.73 10.49 -13.60
CA ARG A 90 -2.42 11.93 -13.78
C ARG A 90 -1.10 12.36 -13.13
N LYS A 91 -0.62 11.62 -12.11
CA LYS A 91 0.63 11.89 -11.39
C LYS A 91 1.77 10.93 -11.78
N HIS A 92 1.45 9.64 -11.99
CA HIS A 92 2.47 8.57 -12.12
C HIS A 92 2.42 7.80 -13.45
N GLY A 93 1.45 8.09 -14.32
CA GLY A 93 1.35 7.44 -15.63
C GLY A 93 2.34 8.01 -16.65
N ALA A 94 2.54 7.31 -17.77
CA ALA A 94 3.40 7.77 -18.87
C ALA A 94 2.99 9.13 -19.48
N LYS A 95 1.76 9.58 -19.20
CA LYS A 95 1.21 10.89 -19.59
C LYS A 95 0.92 11.79 -18.37
N ALA A 96 1.66 11.62 -17.27
CA ALA A 96 1.50 12.42 -16.07
C ALA A 96 1.60 13.92 -16.40
N TYR A 97 0.68 14.72 -15.85
CA TYR A 97 0.54 16.15 -16.17
C TYR A 97 0.33 17.03 -14.93
N TYR A 98 0.37 16.45 -13.73
CA TYR A 98 0.11 17.14 -12.47
C TYR A 98 1.10 16.72 -11.38
N GLY A 99 1.63 17.68 -10.63
CA GLY A 99 2.58 17.43 -9.53
C GLY A 99 4.06 17.37 -9.94
N GLN A 100 4.46 18.15 -10.96
CA GLN A 100 5.87 18.44 -11.27
C GLN A 100 6.36 19.64 -10.48
#